data_AF-A0A2A4RTS4-F1
#
_entry.id   AF-A0A2A4RTS4-F1
#
_cell.length_a   1.000
_cell.length_b   1.000
_cell.length_c   1.000
_cell.angle_alpha   90.00
_cell.angle_beta   90.00
_cell.angle_gamma   90.00
#
_symmetry.space_group_name_H-M   'P 1'
#
loop_
_entity.id
_entity.type
_entity.pdbx_description
1 polymer ?
#
loop_
_entity_poly.entity_id
_entity_poly.type
_entity_poly.pdbx_seq_one_letter_code
_entity_poly.pdbx_strand_id
1 'polypeptide(L)' 'MSDSTLQKYAHIRKEYSKLFEKRYKGIRIYTNEYIFKKLSEQFYLAPRTIENIVFYRVSCYPKENK' A
#
# COMPACT_ATOMS: atom_id res chain seq x y z
N MET A 1 -2.05 -16.90 9.14
CA MET A 1 -2.04 -16.24 7.81
C MET A 1 -1.19 -17.09 6.90
N SER A 2 -1.63 -17.34 5.66
CA SER A 2 -0.82 -18.07 4.69
C SER A 2 0.34 -17.19 4.20
N ASP A 3 1.48 -17.80 3.86
CA ASP A 3 2.62 -17.10 3.26
C ASP A 3 2.22 -16.27 2.03
N SER A 4 1.24 -16.75 1.27
CA SER A 4 0.69 -16.05 0.10
C SER A 4 0.08 -14.67 0.44
N THR A 5 -0.51 -14.50 1.62
CA THR A 5 -1.12 -13.22 2.02
C THR A 5 -0.06 -12.21 2.43
N LEU A 6 0.98 -12.65 3.15
CA LEU A 6 2.12 -11.82 3.51
C LEU A 6 2.88 -11.36 2.26
N GLN A 7 3.08 -12.26 1.30
CA GLN A 7 3.67 -11.93 0.01
C GLN A 7 2.83 -10.92 -0.77
N LYS A 8 1.49 -11.07 -0.79
CA LYS A 8 0.58 -10.09 -1.41
C LYS A 8 0.73 -8.72 -0.77
N TYR A 9 0.80 -8.64 0.56
CA TYR A 9 0.95 -7.37 1.26
C TYR A 9 2.31 -6.72 1.02
N ALA A 10 3.39 -7.50 1.01
CA ALA A 10 4.72 -7.02 0.63
C ALA A 10 4.73 -6.46 -0.80
N HIS A 11 4.06 -7.15 -1.74
CA HIS A 11 3.93 -6.69 -3.12
C HIS A 11 3.17 -5.36 -3.21
N ILE A 12 2.05 -5.21 -2.51
CA ILE A 12 1.27 -3.96 -2.46
C ILE A 12 2.15 -2.80 -1.95
N ARG A 13 2.93 -3.00 -0.89
CA ARG A 13 3.84 -1.97 -0.35
C ARG A 13 4.94 -1.58 -1.33
N LYS A 14 5.50 -2.56 -2.05
CA LYS A 14 6.51 -2.32 -3.08
C LYS A 14 5.94 -1.46 -4.22
N GLU A 15 4.74 -1.79 -4.70
CA GLU A 15 4.07 -1.01 -5.76
C GLU A 15 3.67 0.39 -5.29
N TYR A 16 3.20 0.53 -4.05
CA TYR A 16 2.96 1.84 -3.43
C TYR A 16 4.23 2.69 -3.44
N SER A 17 5.36 2.14 -2.99
CA SER A 17 6.63 2.86 -2.91
C SER A 17 7.10 3.36 -4.28
N LYS A 18 7.03 2.50 -5.31
CA LYS A 18 7.36 2.88 -6.70
C LYS A 18 6.52 4.06 -7.21
N LEU A 19 5.22 4.03 -6.95
CA LEU A 19 4.31 5.10 -7.39
C LEU A 19 4.51 6.38 -6.57
N PHE A 20 4.74 6.25 -5.27
CA PHE A 20 4.97 7.36 -4.35
C PHE A 20 6.28 8.10 -4.65
N GLU A 21 7.34 7.37 -5.01
CA GLU A 21 8.64 7.91 -5.38
C GLU A 21 8.66 8.54 -6.78
N LYS A 22 7.64 8.29 -7.60
CA LYS A 22 7.58 8.83 -8.96
C LYS A 22 7.44 10.35 -8.91
N ARG A 23 8.49 11.03 -9.35
CA ARG A 23 8.60 12.49 -9.41
C ARG A 23 8.71 12.99 -10.84
N TYR A 24 8.15 14.16 -11.09
CA TYR A 24 8.33 14.93 -12.31
C TYR A 24 8.82 16.31 -11.92
N LYS A 25 10.00 16.71 -12.44
CA LYS A 25 10.65 17.98 -12.08
C LYS A 25 10.77 18.19 -10.56
N GLY A 26 11.12 17.12 -9.82
CA GLY A 26 11.25 17.14 -8.37
C GLY A 26 9.93 17.06 -7.58
N ILE A 27 8.77 17.19 -8.25
CA ILE A 27 7.45 17.18 -7.62
C ILE A 27 6.85 15.78 -7.72
N ARG A 28 6.28 15.26 -6.63
CA ARG A 28 5.58 13.97 -6.64
C ARG A 28 4.37 14.03 -7.57
N ILE A 29 4.31 13.11 -8.52
CA ILE A 29 3.27 13.13 -9.57
C ILE A 29 1.92 12.69 -9.03
N TYR A 30 1.92 11.68 -8.16
CA TYR A 30 0.70 11.04 -7.69
C TYR A 30 0.38 11.42 -6.25
N THR A 31 -0.90 11.68 -5.97
CA THR A 31 -1.40 11.82 -4.60
C THR A 31 -1.62 10.43 -3.98
N ASN A 32 -1.76 10.38 -2.65
CA ASN A 32 -2.05 9.13 -1.97
C ASN A 32 -3.38 8.52 -2.43
N GLU A 33 -4.41 9.36 -2.61
CA GLU A 33 -5.75 8.94 -3.06
C GLU A 33 -5.68 8.27 -4.43
N TYR A 34 -4.94 8.86 -5.37
CA TYR A 34 -4.73 8.27 -6.70
C TYR A 34 -4.02 6.92 -6.61
N ILE A 35 -2.94 6.84 -5.83
CA ILE A 35 -2.17 5.59 -5.66
C ILE A 35 -3.07 4.50 -5.05
N PHE A 36 -3.84 4.83 -4.01
CA PHE A 36 -4.76 3.87 -3.38
C PHE A 36 -5.84 3.40 -4.33
N LYS A 37 -6.42 4.28 -5.15
CA LYS A 37 -7.39 3.91 -6.17
C LYS A 37 -6.79 2.98 -7.23
N LYS A 38 -5.60 3.31 -7.72
CA LYS A 38 -4.88 2.50 -8.71
C LYS A 38 -4.53 1.10 -8.18
N LEU A 39 -3.99 1.02 -6.96
CA LEU A 39 -3.68 -0.26 -6.32
C LEU A 39 -4.94 -1.05 -5.97
N SER A 40 -6.03 -0.37 -5.63
CA SER A 40 -7.35 -0.98 -5.40
C SER A 40 -7.83 -1.74 -6.64
N GLU A 41 -7.71 -1.14 -7.82
CA GLU A 41 -8.05 -1.76 -9.11
C GLU A 41 -7.11 -2.93 -9.44
N GLN A 42 -5.81 -2.77 -9.21
CA GLN A 42 -4.81 -3.79 -9.51
C GLN A 42 -4.89 -5.04 -8.61
N PHE A 43 -5.20 -4.87 -7.32
CA PHE A 43 -5.20 -5.96 -6.34
C PHE A 43 -6.59 -6.44 -5.92
N TYR A 44 -7.64 -5.84 -6.51
CA TYR A 44 -9.06 -6.10 -6.22
C TYR A 44 -9.37 -5.97 -4.72
N LEU A 45 -8.90 -4.88 -4.11
CA LEU A 45 -9.10 -4.58 -2.69
C LEU A 45 -9.68 -3.19 -2.55
N ALA A 46 -10.48 -2.94 -1.50
CA ALA A 46 -10.94 -1.59 -1.21
C ALA A 46 -9.74 -0.64 -0.95
N PRO A 47 -9.81 0.65 -1.36
CA PRO A 47 -8.73 1.62 -1.13
C PRO A 47 -8.34 1.73 0.36
N ARG A 48 -9.32 1.64 1.27
CA ARG A 48 -9.09 1.63 2.71
C ARG A 48 -8.27 0.41 3.17
N THR A 49 -8.47 -0.74 2.54
CA THR A 49 -7.68 -1.95 2.81
C THR A 49 -6.25 -1.78 2.31
N ILE A 50 -6.05 -1.16 1.14
CA ILE A 50 -4.71 -0.82 0.64
C ILE A 50 -3.99 0.13 1.60
N GLU A 51 -4.67 1.20 2.04
CA GLU A 51 -4.13 2.14 3.02
C GLU A 51 -3.69 1.42 4.31
N ASN A 52 -4.56 0.56 4.86
CA ASN A 52 -4.24 -0.20 6.06
C ASN A 52 -3.05 -1.14 5.86
N ILE A 53 -2.96 -1.80 4.71
CA ILE A 53 -1.81 -2.65 4.36
C ILE A 53 -0.55 -1.80 4.30
N VAL A 54 -0.55 -0.67 3.57
CA VAL A 54 0.62 0.20 3.41
C VAL A 54 1.14 0.70 4.76
N PHE A 55 0.25 1.15 5.65
CA PHE A 55 0.59 1.69 6.97
C PHE A 55 0.69 0.65 8.09
N TYR A 56 0.77 -0.65 7.77
CA TYR A 56 0.87 -1.71 8.80
C TYR A 56 -0.30 -1.71 9.82
N ARG A 57 -1.47 -1.17 9.46
CA ARG A 57 -2.66 -1.09 10.32
C ARG A 57 -3.57 -2.32 10.23
N VAL A 58 -3.14 -3.36 9.53
CA VAL A 58 -3.87 -4.62 9.46
C VAL A 58 -3.69 -5.41 10.76
N SER A 59 -4.75 -6.10 11.21
CA SER A 59 -4.80 -6.85 12.48
C SER A 59 -3.64 -7.86 12.68
N CYS A 60 -2.98 -8.27 11.59
CA CYS A 60 -1.89 -9.24 11.59
C CYS A 60 -0.50 -8.68 11.90
N TYR A 61 -0.33 -7.37 12.12
CA TYR A 61 0.90 -6.84 12.69
C TYR A 61 0.70 -6.57 14.18
N PRO A 62 1.66 -6.98 15.05
CA PRO A 62 1.59 -6.61 16.46
C PRO A 62 1.54 -5.08 16.53
N LYS A 63 0.51 -4.56 17.20
CA LYS A 63 0.52 -3.15 17.57
C LYS A 63 1.67 -3.01 18.56
N GLU A 64 2.76 -2.39 18.16
CA GLU A 64 3.80 -1.99 19.10
C GLU A 64 3.12 -1.06 20.11
N ASN A 65 2.86 -1.59 21.30
CA ASN A 65 2.41 -0.80 22.44
C ASN A 65 3.58 0.11 22.81
N LYS A 66 3.41 1.39 22.57
CA LYS A 66 4.33 2.44 22.99
C LYS A 66 4.18 2.73 24.47
#